data_AF-A0A2G9S9Z1-F1
#
_entry.id   AF-A0A2G9S9Z1-F1
#
_cell.length_a   1.000
_cell.length_b   1.000
_cell.length_c   1.000
_cell.angle_alpha   90.00
_cell.angle_beta   90.00
_cell.angle_gamma   90.00
#
_symmetry.space_group_name_H-M   'P 1'
#
loop_
_entity.id
_entity.type
_entity.pdbx_description
1 polymer ?
#
loop_
_entity_poly.entity_id
_entity_poly.type
_entity_poly.pdbx_seq_one_letter_code
_entity_poly.pdbx_strand_id
1 'polypeptide(L)'
;MEQSTAICLGGVEDQALQQKKPGQEFLQMMNSEITTFPSTNLNHFSITHQDSEGIELLTRFLQYESKKRISAEDAMKHAYFRSLGTKMHSLPENISIFSLKDIQLQKDPGFRNSSYPETGTLLD
;
A
#
# COMPACT_ATOMS: atom_id res chain seq x y z
N MET A 1 14.83 -56.54 51.06
CA MET A 1 14.29 -55.79 52.21
C MET A 1 15.21 -54.59 52.38
N GLU A 2 14.83 -53.36 52.11
CA GLU A 2 13.50 -52.75 52.02
C GLU A 2 13.44 -51.74 50.88
N GLN A 3 12.26 -51.65 50.27
CA GLN A 3 11.87 -50.49 49.49
C GLN A 3 11.53 -49.38 50.48
N SER A 4 12.21 -48.23 50.40
CA SER A 4 11.83 -47.06 51.17
C SER A 4 11.19 -46.04 50.24
N THR A 5 9.86 -46.02 50.27
CA THR A 5 9.04 -44.91 49.79
C THR A 5 9.02 -43.85 50.89
N ALA A 6 9.38 -42.62 50.54
CA ALA A 6 8.93 -41.44 51.28
C ALA A 6 8.51 -40.36 50.27
N ILE A 7 7.20 -40.11 50.28
CA ILE A 7 6.51 -39.03 49.59
C ILE A 7 6.47 -37.88 50.60
N CYS A 8 6.98 -36.70 50.26
CA CYS A 8 6.64 -35.48 51.00
C CYS A 8 6.45 -34.31 50.04
N LEU A 9 5.27 -33.72 50.19
CA LEU A 9 4.67 -32.61 49.48
C LEU A 9 5.44 -31.32 49.78
N GLY A 10 5.58 -30.45 48.79
CA GLY A 10 6.12 -29.12 48.95
C GLY A 10 5.92 -28.32 47.68
N GLY A 11 4.77 -27.65 47.59
CA GLY A 11 4.50 -26.70 46.52
C GLY A 11 5.51 -25.57 46.55
N VAL A 12 6.09 -25.32 45.39
CA VAL A 12 6.47 -23.99 44.95
C VAL A 12 6.12 -23.98 43.49
N GLU A 13 4.98 -23.37 43.18
CA GLU A 13 4.68 -22.92 41.84
C GLU A 13 5.83 -21.98 41.47
N ASP A 14 6.80 -22.49 40.71
CA ASP A 14 7.74 -21.66 39.97
C ASP A 14 6.88 -20.83 39.02
N GLN A 15 6.45 -19.66 39.51
CA GLN A 15 6.01 -18.60 38.64
C GLN A 15 7.20 -18.32 37.75
N ALA A 16 7.12 -18.84 36.52
CA ALA A 16 7.96 -18.43 35.43
C ALA A 16 7.95 -16.91 35.45
N LEU A 17 9.04 -16.32 35.95
CA LEU A 17 9.29 -14.90 35.86
C LEU A 17 9.34 -14.67 34.36
N GLN A 18 8.20 -14.23 33.82
CA GLN A 18 8.06 -13.95 32.41
C GLN A 18 8.94 -12.73 32.19
N GLN A 19 10.22 -12.99 31.92
CA GLN A 19 11.18 -12.02 31.47
C GLN A 19 10.65 -11.54 30.13
N LYS A 20 9.77 -10.54 30.19
CA LYS A 20 9.29 -9.81 29.04
C LYS A 20 10.54 -9.33 28.33
N LYS A 21 10.81 -9.88 27.14
CA LYS A 21 12.03 -9.57 26.42
C LYS A 21 12.06 -8.04 26.24
N PRO A 22 13.15 -7.35 26.60
CA PRO A 22 13.24 -5.91 26.40
C PRO A 22 13.00 -5.64 24.91
N GLY A 23 11.96 -4.84 24.62
CA GLY A 23 11.50 -4.57 23.25
C GLY A 23 10.22 -5.28 22.81
N GLN A 24 9.65 -6.22 23.58
CA GLN A 24 8.32 -6.76 23.26
C GLN A 24 7.21 -5.70 23.36
N GLU A 25 7.31 -4.78 24.33
CA GLU A 25 6.42 -3.61 24.40
C GLU A 25 6.61 -2.68 23.21
N PHE A 26 7.85 -2.46 22.79
CA PHE A 26 8.16 -1.59 21.66
C PHE A 26 7.56 -2.14 20.36
N LEU A 27 7.68 -3.44 20.11
CA LEU A 27 7.05 -4.09 18.96
C LEU A 27 5.51 -4.05 19.06
N GLN A 28 4.96 -4.22 20.26
CA GLN A 28 3.51 -4.13 20.48
C GLN A 28 2.97 -2.71 20.28
N MET A 29 3.76 -1.70 20.67
CA MET A 29 3.46 -0.28 20.49
C MET A 29 3.61 0.17 19.03
N MET A 30 4.62 -0.32 18.32
CA MET A 30 4.77 -0.04 16.88
C MET A 30 3.65 -0.72 16.06
N ASN A 31 3.16 -1.88 16.49
CA ASN A 31 2.04 -2.56 15.85
C ASN A 31 0.67 -1.93 16.17
N SER A 32 0.54 -1.12 17.22
CA SER A 32 -0.72 -0.43 17.53
C SER A 32 -0.93 0.86 16.75
N GLU A 33 0.13 1.42 16.14
CA GLU A 33 0.08 2.73 15.47
C GLU A 33 0.70 2.79 14.07
N ILE A 34 1.23 1.68 13.53
CA ILE A 34 1.39 1.62 12.06
C ILE A 34 -0.03 1.59 11.51
N THR A 35 -0.48 2.75 11.02
CA THR A 35 -1.75 2.99 10.35
C THR A 35 -2.15 1.74 9.58
N THR A 36 -3.08 0.96 10.15
CA THR A 36 -3.75 -0.07 9.38
C THR A 36 -4.47 0.69 8.30
N PHE A 37 -3.93 0.66 7.08
CA PHE A 37 -4.61 1.25 5.94
C PHE A 37 -5.99 0.60 5.94
N PRO A 38 -7.09 1.38 6.05
CA PRO A 38 -8.41 0.78 5.94
C PRO A 38 -8.40 0.00 4.65
N SER A 39 -8.82 -1.27 4.71
CA SER A 39 -9.08 -2.06 3.52
C SER A 39 -10.24 -1.40 2.80
N THR A 40 -9.98 -0.25 2.17
CA THR A 40 -10.90 0.36 1.26
C THR A 40 -11.17 -0.70 0.22
N ASN A 41 -12.44 -0.89 -0.08
CA ASN A 41 -12.87 -1.77 -1.13
C ASN A 41 -12.31 -1.18 -2.44
N LEU A 42 -11.11 -1.62 -2.82
CA LEU A 42 -10.37 -1.19 -4.02
C LEU A 42 -11.06 -1.64 -5.31
N ASN A 43 -12.31 -2.10 -5.26
CA ASN A 43 -13.05 -2.61 -6.40
C ASN A 43 -13.28 -1.55 -7.51
N HIS A 44 -13.02 -0.26 -7.25
CA HIS A 44 -13.08 0.78 -8.28
C HIS A 44 -11.72 1.24 -8.82
N PHE A 45 -10.63 1.09 -8.06
CA PHE A 45 -9.30 1.23 -8.64
C PHE A 45 -8.95 -0.14 -9.21
N SER A 46 -9.26 -0.33 -10.48
CA SER A 46 -8.83 -1.49 -11.23
C SER A 46 -7.30 -1.50 -11.40
N ILE A 47 -6.53 -1.48 -10.29
CA ILE A 47 -5.44 -2.45 -10.16
C ILE A 47 -6.18 -3.77 -10.14
N THR A 48 -6.50 -4.26 -11.33
CA THR A 48 -6.70 -5.69 -11.52
C THR A 48 -5.59 -6.35 -10.73
N HIS A 49 -5.97 -7.20 -9.77
CA HIS A 49 -5.21 -8.22 -9.06
C HIS A 49 -4.16 -9.01 -9.90
N GLN A 50 -3.96 -8.65 -11.17
CA GLN A 50 -3.13 -9.25 -12.19
C GLN A 50 -2.25 -8.21 -12.91
N ASP A 51 -1.83 -7.13 -12.24
CA ASP A 51 -0.75 -6.28 -12.75
C ASP A 51 0.48 -6.44 -11.86
N SER A 52 1.22 -7.53 -12.10
CA SER A 52 2.44 -7.88 -11.37
C SER A 52 3.47 -6.74 -11.40
N GLU A 53 3.51 -5.99 -12.51
CA GLU A 53 4.40 -4.84 -12.69
C GLU A 53 4.00 -3.66 -11.79
N GLY A 54 2.70 -3.44 -11.60
CA GLY A 54 2.19 -2.42 -10.70
C GLY A 54 2.51 -2.74 -9.23
N ILE A 55 2.35 -4.01 -8.84
CA ILE A 55 2.70 -4.48 -7.49
C ILE A 55 4.21 -4.42 -7.26
N GLU A 56 5.02 -4.80 -8.25
CA GLU A 56 6.48 -4.67 -8.17
C GLU A 56 6.88 -3.21 -7.97
N LEU A 57 6.37 -2.30 -8.80
CA LEU A 57 6.66 -0.87 -8.71
C LEU A 57 6.27 -0.31 -7.33
N LEU A 58 5.09 -0.68 -6.81
CA LEU A 58 4.64 -0.26 -5.49
C LEU A 58 5.58 -0.77 -4.39
N THR A 59 6.02 -2.02 -4.47
CA THR A 59 6.98 -2.60 -3.52
C THR A 59 8.31 -1.84 -3.54
N ARG A 60 8.77 -1.40 -4.72
CA ARG A 60 9.98 -0.57 -4.86
C ARG A 60 9.82 0.82 -4.24
N PHE A 61 8.62 1.39 -4.21
CA PHE A 61 8.34 2.66 -3.54
C PHE A 61 8.24 2.52 -2.01
N LEU A 62 7.62 1.45 -1.52
CA LEU A 62 7.28 1.25 -0.11
C LEU A 62 8.38 0.55 0.71
N GLN A 63 9.64 0.83 0.39
CA GLN A 63 10.77 0.31 1.17
C GLN A 63 10.94 1.11 2.46
N TYR A 64 11.08 0.42 3.59
CA TYR A 64 11.28 1.04 4.91
C TYR A 64 12.53 1.94 4.95
N GLU A 65 13.65 1.44 4.45
CA GLU A 65 14.87 2.23 4.31
C GLU A 65 14.73 3.16 3.10
N SER A 66 14.72 4.48 3.35
CA SER A 66 14.50 5.49 2.30
C SER A 66 15.51 5.40 1.15
N LYS A 67 16.75 5.00 1.43
CA LYS A 67 17.83 4.79 0.45
C LYS A 67 17.58 3.60 -0.49
N LYS A 68 16.68 2.69 -0.11
CA LYS A 68 16.29 1.52 -0.92
C LYS A 68 15.07 1.79 -1.80
N ARG A 69 14.40 2.94 -1.64
CA ARG A 69 13.26 3.32 -2.48
C ARG A 69 13.73 3.66 -3.89
N ILE A 70 12.93 3.29 -4.89
CA ILE A 70 13.15 3.71 -6.27
C ILE A 70 13.04 5.23 -6.42
N SER A 71 13.87 5.83 -7.26
CA SER A 71 13.80 7.24 -7.59
C SER A 71 12.62 7.52 -8.53
N ALA A 72 12.17 8.78 -8.63
CA ALA A 72 11.13 9.14 -9.59
C ALA A 72 11.58 8.89 -11.04
N GLU A 73 12.85 9.19 -11.35
CA GLU A 73 13.43 8.98 -12.68
C GLU A 73 13.45 7.49 -13.07
N ASP A 74 13.83 6.62 -12.14
CA ASP A 74 13.85 5.17 -12.38
C ASP A 74 12.45 4.59 -12.43
N ALA A 75 11.53 5.09 -11.59
CA ALA A 75 10.15 4.65 -11.57
C ALA A 75 9.42 4.95 -12.89
N MET A 76 9.69 6.11 -13.51
CA MET A 76 9.12 6.44 -14.82
C MET A 76 9.53 5.45 -15.90
N LYS A 77 10.70 4.81 -15.78
CA LYS A 77 11.22 3.80 -16.72
C LYS A 77 10.70 2.38 -16.43
N HIS A 78 9.91 2.19 -15.39
CA HIS A 78 9.38 0.88 -14.99
C HIS A 78 8.41 0.31 -16.05
N ALA A 79 8.39 -1.01 -16.21
CA ALA A 79 7.57 -1.68 -17.22
C ALA A 79 6.05 -1.46 -17.04
N TYR A 80 5.62 -1.08 -15.83
CA TYR A 80 4.25 -0.64 -15.54
C TYR A 80 3.79 0.49 -16.47
N PHE A 81 4.69 1.40 -16.87
CA PHE A 81 4.36 2.51 -17.77
C PHE A 81 4.59 2.20 -19.25
N ARG A 82 4.90 0.95 -19.63
CA ARG A 82 5.20 0.55 -21.03
C ARG A 82 4.07 0.91 -22.00
N SER A 83 2.82 0.91 -21.53
CA SER A 83 1.64 1.27 -22.33
C SER A 83 1.61 2.74 -22.78
N LEU A 84 2.33 3.64 -22.10
CA LEU A 84 2.41 5.07 -22.44
C LEU A 84 3.38 5.36 -23.60
N GLY A 85 4.16 4.36 -24.02
CA GLY A 85 5.08 4.46 -25.15
C GLY A 85 6.37 5.25 -24.83
N THR A 86 7.39 5.05 -25.67
CA THR A 86 8.74 5.60 -25.44
C THR A 86 8.84 7.11 -25.64
N LYS A 87 7.94 7.70 -26.44
CA LYS A 87 7.91 9.15 -26.72
C LYS A 87 7.70 10.00 -25.45
N MET A 88 7.05 9.43 -24.44
CA MET A 88 6.81 10.09 -23.16
C MET A 88 8.12 10.46 -22.46
N HIS A 89 9.18 9.66 -22.61
CA HIS A 89 10.49 9.92 -22.00
C HIS A 89 11.34 10.94 -22.77
N SER A 90 11.00 11.25 -24.02
CA SER A 90 11.71 12.24 -24.85
C SER A 90 11.01 13.61 -24.88
N LEU A 91 9.90 13.74 -24.16
CA LEU A 91 9.11 14.96 -24.15
C LEU A 91 9.86 16.08 -23.39
N PRO A 92 9.91 17.31 -23.92
CA PRO A 92 10.46 18.44 -23.17
C PRO A 92 9.68 18.70 -21.87
N GLU A 93 10.36 19.13 -20.82
CA GLU A 93 9.78 19.34 -19.48
C GLU A 93 8.62 20.36 -19.46
N ASN A 94 8.60 21.30 -20.41
CA ASN A 94 7.58 22.34 -20.53
C ASN A 94 6.40 21.96 -21.42
N ILE A 95 6.35 20.74 -21.95
CA ILE A 95 5.29 20.26 -22.83
C ILE A 95 4.41 19.26 -22.10
N SER A 96 3.10 19.38 -22.30
CA SER A 96 2.12 18.46 -21.72
C SER A 96 2.19 17.08 -22.39
N ILE A 97 2.06 16.01 -21.59
CA ILE A 97 1.99 14.63 -22.12
C ILE A 97 0.83 14.41 -23.10
N PHE A 98 -0.24 15.21 -23.01
CA PHE A 98 -1.40 15.14 -23.90
C PHE A 98 -1.12 15.73 -25.29
N SER A 99 0.06 16.33 -25.51
CA SER A 99 0.54 16.65 -26.86
C SER A 99 0.89 15.40 -27.67
N LEU A 100 1.09 14.25 -27.01
CA LEU A 100 1.25 12.95 -27.66
C LEU A 100 -0.12 12.39 -28.05
N LYS A 101 -0.34 12.14 -29.34
CA LYS A 101 -1.61 11.60 -29.87
C LYS A 101 -2.01 10.25 -29.25
N ASP A 102 -1.01 9.49 -28.81
CA ASP A 102 -1.14 8.15 -28.24
C ASP A 102 -1.60 8.19 -26.77
N ILE A 103 -1.62 9.36 -26.14
CA ILE A 103 -2.05 9.56 -24.74
C ILE A 103 -3.33 10.38 -24.72
N GLN A 104 -4.40 9.76 -24.25
CA GLN A 104 -5.72 10.39 -24.11
C GLN A 104 -6.32 10.05 -22.75
N LEU A 105 -7.08 10.99 -22.19
CA LEU A 105 -7.85 10.73 -20.97
C LEU A 105 -9.01 9.80 -21.31
N GLN A 106 -9.15 8.72 -20.54
CA GLN A 106 -10.35 7.89 -20.61
C GLN A 106 -11.47 8.52 -19.77
N LYS A 107 -12.69 8.52 -20.29
CA LYS A 107 -13.86 8.94 -19.52
C LYS A 107 -14.09 7.95 -18.40
N ASP A 108 -14.29 8.43 -17.17
CA ASP A 108 -14.60 7.59 -16.02
C ASP A 108 -15.85 6.74 -16.33
N PRO A 109 -15.76 5.40 -16.23
CA PRO A 109 -16.88 4.50 -16.53
C PRO A 109 -18.12 4.77 -15.64
N GLY A 110 -17.89 5.37 -14.47
CA GLY A 110 -18.92 5.73 -13.49
C GLY A 110 -19.41 7.17 -13.54
N PHE A 111 -18.93 8.01 -14.48
CA PHE A 111 -19.35 9.42 -14.56
C PHE A 111 -20.78 9.52 -15.07
N ARG A 112 -21.74 9.41 -14.15
CA ARG A 112 -23.07 9.97 -14.33
C ARG A 112 -22.86 11.47 -14.37
N ASN A 113 -23.16 12.09 -15.51
CA ASN A 113 -23.19 13.55 -15.64
C ASN A 113 -23.85 14.10 -14.36
N SER A 114 -23.16 14.95 -13.60
CA SER A 114 -23.86 15.85 -12.71
C SER A 114 -24.72 16.72 -13.63
N SER A 115 -25.93 16.26 -13.93
CA SER A 115 -26.99 17.10 -14.46
C SER A 115 -27.29 18.09 -13.35
N TYR A 116 -26.45 19.14 -13.27
CA TYR A 116 -26.93 20.41 -12.79
C TYR A 116 -28.07 20.76 -13.75
N PRO A 117 -29.32 20.81 -13.28
CA PRO A 117 -30.36 21.39 -14.11
C PRO A 117 -29.90 22.81 -14.40
N GLU A 118 -29.83 23.14 -15.69
CA GLU A 118 -29.76 24.51 -16.18
C GLU A 118 -31.06 25.21 -15.75
N THR A 119 -31.14 25.62 -14.49
CA THR A 119 -32.21 26.49 -14.01
C THR A 119 -31.80 27.93 -14.32
N GLY A 120 -32.42 28.54 -15.33
CA GLY A 120 -32.40 29.99 -15.45
C GLY A 120 -32.63 30.65 -16.80
N THR A 121 -33.43 30.12 -17.73
CA THR A 121 -34.07 31.00 -18.73
C THR A 121 -35.33 31.57 -18.10
N LEU A 122 -35.23 32.79 -17.57
CA LEU A 122 -36.34 33.56 -17.03
C LEU A 122 -36.95 34.40 -18.16
N LEU A 123 -38.15 33.97 -18.58
CA LEU A 123 -39.29 34.68 -19.20
C LEU A 123 -39.12 35.38 -20.57
N ASP A 124 -39.91 34.89 -21.54
CA ASP A 124 -40.80 35.75 -22.35
C ASP A 124 -42.08 36.06 -21.54
#